data_AF-A0A2V7JFI3-F1
#
_entry.id   AF-A0A2V7JFI3-F1
#
_cell.length_a   1.000
_cell.length_b   1.000
_cell.length_c   1.000
_cell.angle_alpha   90.00
_cell.angle_beta   90.00
_cell.angle_gamma   90.00
#
_symmetry.space_group_name_H-M   'P 1'
#
loop_
_entity.id
_entity.type
_entity.pdbx_description
1 polymer ?
#
loop_
_entity_poly.entity_id
_entity_poly.type
_entity_poly.pdbx_seq_one_letter_code
_entity_poly.pdbx_strand_id
1 'polypeptide(L)'
;MPAELGGSQISSLLEALPGIASVLRSPVADALIKAMRGAAGLADFTPEDAEELVRYAVRRGLIGPDEGDRVLAEVQEGLRKKKPVAVR
;
A
#
# COMPACT_ATOMS: atom_id res chain seq x y z
N MET A 1 -21.51 10.20 31.92
CA MET A 1 -20.64 9.01 31.86
C MET A 1 -20.48 8.65 30.39
N PRO A 2 -19.30 8.81 29.77
CA PRO A 2 -19.12 8.38 28.39
C PRO A 2 -19.15 6.84 28.39
N ALA A 3 -19.97 6.27 27.51
CA ALA A 3 -20.05 4.83 27.34
C ALA A 3 -18.67 4.33 26.89
N GLU A 4 -18.03 3.54 27.75
CA GLU A 4 -16.97 2.65 27.31
C GLU A 4 -17.61 1.67 26.32
N LEU A 5 -17.48 1.96 25.02
CA LEU A 5 -17.60 0.98 23.97
C LEU A 5 -16.45 -0.01 24.19
N GLY A 6 -16.67 -0.90 25.14
CA GLY A 6 -15.70 -1.89 25.61
C GLY A 6 -15.26 -2.75 24.44
N GLY A 7 -13.97 -3.06 24.42
CA GLY A 7 -13.33 -3.79 23.32
C GLY A 7 -14.04 -5.09 22.89
N SER A 8 -14.93 -5.65 23.72
CA SER A 8 -15.77 -6.79 23.34
C SER A 8 -16.78 -6.49 22.23
N GLN A 9 -17.39 -5.29 22.20
CA GLN A 9 -18.37 -4.93 21.16
C GLN A 9 -17.70 -4.66 19.81
N ILE A 10 -16.48 -4.13 19.83
CA ILE A 10 -15.66 -3.95 18.63
C ILE A 10 -15.20 -5.32 18.12
N SER A 11 -14.73 -6.21 18.99
CA SER A 11 -14.36 -7.58 18.60
C SER A 11 -15.52 -8.37 18.01
N SER A 12 -16.73 -8.28 18.58
CA SER A 12 -17.91 -8.95 18.00
C SER A 12 -18.32 -8.38 16.64
N LEU A 13 -18.13 -7.08 16.40
CA LEU A 13 -18.32 -6.46 15.08
C LEU A 13 -17.29 -6.94 14.06
N LEU A 14 -16.06 -7.20 14.51
CA LEU A 14 -14.98 -7.71 13.66
C LEU A 14 -15.13 -9.21 13.34
N GLU A 15 -15.66 -10.00 14.28
CA GLU A 15 -15.90 -11.43 14.09
C GLU A 15 -17.17 -11.73 13.27
N ALA A 16 -18.18 -10.86 13.32
CA ALA A 16 -19.48 -11.08 12.67
C ALA A 16 -19.54 -10.72 11.18
N LEU A 17 -18.48 -10.16 10.58
CA LEU A 17 -18.44 -9.79 9.17
C LEU A 17 -17.57 -10.78 8.36
N PRO A 18 -18.17 -11.70 7.59
CA PRO A 18 -17.42 -12.49 6.62
C PRO A 18 -16.87 -11.53 5.56
N GLY A 19 -15.56 -11.29 5.58
CA GLY A 19 -14.90 -10.33 4.70
C GLY A 19 -13.79 -9.49 5.33
N ILE A 20 -13.56 -9.56 6.65
CA ILE A 20 -12.52 -8.75 7.29
C ILE A 20 -11.11 -9.04 6.74
N ALA A 21 -10.84 -10.24 6.25
CA ALA A 21 -9.56 -10.53 5.59
C ALA A 21 -9.33 -9.68 4.32
N SER A 22 -10.38 -9.31 3.57
CA SER A 22 -10.27 -8.40 2.42
C SER A 22 -10.39 -6.91 2.80
N VAL A 23 -10.94 -6.61 3.98
CA VAL A 23 -11.00 -5.24 4.55
C VAL A 23 -9.70 -4.86 5.31
N LEU A 24 -8.92 -5.84 5.78
CA LEU A 24 -7.67 -5.60 6.53
C LEU A 24 -6.41 -5.45 5.68
N ARG A 25 -6.41 -5.89 4.41
CA ARG A 25 -5.28 -5.61 3.51
C ARG A 25 -5.49 -4.26 2.84
N SER A 26 -4.89 -3.25 3.45
CA SER A 26 -4.72 -1.94 2.82
C SER A 26 -3.99 -2.12 1.48
N PRO A 27 -4.48 -1.55 0.36
CA PRO A 27 -3.74 -1.52 -0.91
C PRO A 27 -2.32 -0.97 -0.74
N VAL A 28 -2.14 -0.01 0.17
CA VAL A 28 -0.84 0.54 0.56
C VAL A 28 0.05 -0.53 1.19
N ALA A 29 -0.49 -1.41 2.04
CA ALA A 29 0.29 -2.47 2.67
C ALA A 29 0.76 -3.51 1.64
N ASP A 30 -0.10 -3.87 0.68
CA ASP A 30 0.28 -4.77 -0.41
C ASP A 30 1.35 -4.12 -1.31
N ALA A 31 1.16 -2.86 -1.70
CA ALA A 31 2.13 -2.10 -2.48
C ALA A 31 3.48 -1.96 -1.76
N LEU A 32 3.46 -1.73 -0.44
CA LEU A 32 4.66 -1.63 0.39
C LEU A 32 5.43 -2.96 0.43
N ILE A 33 4.74 -4.08 0.63
CA ILE A 33 5.36 -5.42 0.63
C ILE A 33 5.97 -5.72 -0.74
N LYS A 34 5.27 -5.42 -1.84
CA LYS A 34 5.79 -5.62 -3.19
C LYS A 34 6.98 -4.71 -3.48
N ALA A 35 6.98 -3.46 -3.01
CA ALA A 35 8.13 -2.56 -3.13
C ALA A 35 9.37 -3.14 -2.43
N MET A 36 9.22 -3.64 -1.19
CA MET A 36 10.33 -4.28 -0.46
C MET A 36 10.85 -5.54 -1.18
N ARG A 37 9.94 -6.41 -1.64
CA ARG A 37 10.31 -7.63 -2.37
C ARG A 37 10.94 -7.30 -3.73
N GLY A 38 10.45 -6.28 -4.42
CA GLY A 38 10.98 -5.80 -5.68
C GLY A 38 12.35 -5.13 -5.56
N ALA A 39 12.62 -4.45 -4.45
CA ALA A 39 13.95 -3.96 -4.09
C ALA A 39 14.92 -5.11 -3.79
N ALA A 40 14.43 -6.20 -3.19
CA ALA A 40 15.20 -7.41 -2.94
C ALA A 40 15.33 -8.35 -4.17
N GLY A 41 14.72 -8.01 -5.30
CA GLY A 41 14.72 -8.86 -6.50
C GLY A 41 13.89 -10.15 -6.38
N LEU A 42 12.97 -10.21 -5.42
CA LEU A 42 12.14 -11.39 -5.11
C LEU A 42 10.76 -11.36 -5.75
N ALA A 43 10.30 -10.20 -6.23
CA ALA A 43 9.01 -10.02 -6.88
C ALA A 43 9.06 -8.82 -7.83
N ASP A 44 8.03 -8.67 -8.66
CA ASP A 44 7.84 -7.45 -9.44
C ASP A 44 7.19 -6.35 -8.58
N PHE A 45 7.57 -5.11 -8.87
CA PHE A 45 6.97 -3.89 -8.34
C PHE A 45 6.35 -3.15 -9.52
N THR A 46 5.04 -2.88 -9.47
CA THR A 46 4.29 -2.40 -10.63
C THR A 46 4.02 -0.89 -10.57
N PRO A 47 3.64 -0.25 -11.71
CA PRO A 47 3.25 1.16 -11.72
C PRO A 47 2.08 1.48 -10.79
N GLU A 48 1.14 0.56 -10.64
CA GLU A 48 -0.03 0.71 -9.75
C GLU A 48 0.38 0.70 -8.28
N ASP A 49 1.35 -0.15 -7.92
CA ASP A 49 1.91 -0.15 -6.57
C ASP A 49 2.62 1.18 -6.27
N ALA A 50 3.37 1.73 -7.24
CA ALA A 50 4.03 3.02 -7.09
C ALA A 50 3.03 4.17 -6.92
N GLU A 51 1.95 4.17 -7.71
CA GLU A 51 0.90 5.18 -7.63
C GLU A 51 0.20 5.17 -6.26
N GLU A 52 -0.14 3.98 -5.75
CA GLU A 52 -0.78 3.85 -4.43
C GLU A 52 0.13 4.39 -3.31
N LEU A 53 1.44 4.07 -3.35
CA LEU A 53 2.41 4.54 -2.36
C LEU A 53 2.59 6.07 -2.40
N VAL A 54 2.70 6.67 -3.60
CA VAL A 54 2.84 8.12 -3.75
C VAL A 54 1.58 8.84 -3.28
N ARG A 55 0.39 8.39 -3.73
CA ARG A 55 -0.89 8.96 -3.31
C ARG A 55 -1.07 8.87 -1.79
N TYR A 56 -0.65 7.76 -1.18
CA TYR A 56 -0.67 7.61 0.26
C TYR A 56 0.26 8.61 0.96
N ALA A 57 1.50 8.75 0.47
CA ALA A 57 2.49 9.67 1.05
C ALA A 57 2.00 11.13 1.02
N VAL A 58 1.42 11.57 -0.10
CA VAL A 58 0.81 12.91 -0.22
C VAL A 58 -0.38 13.06 0.73
N ARG A 59 -1.30 12.08 0.76
CA ARG A 59 -2.50 12.12 1.63
C ARG A 59 -2.15 12.20 3.12
N ARG A 60 -1.02 11.61 3.52
CA ARG A 60 -0.53 11.62 4.90
C ARG A 60 0.39 12.81 5.21
N GLY A 61 0.65 13.69 4.25
CA GLY A 61 1.52 14.84 4.41
C GLY A 61 3.01 14.48 4.59
N LEU A 62 3.43 13.31 4.13
CA LEU A 62 4.83 12.88 4.18
C LEU A 62 5.68 13.56 3.10
N ILE A 63 5.06 13.86 1.95
CA ILE A 63 5.63 14.63 0.83
C ILE A 63 4.58 15.60 0.29
N GLY A 64 5.02 16.65 -0.39
CA GLY A 64 4.13 17.59 -1.08
C GLY A 64 3.58 17.02 -2.40
N PRO A 65 2.47 17.56 -2.94
CA PRO A 65 1.91 17.14 -4.24
C PRO A 65 2.93 17.22 -5.38
N ASP A 66 3.65 18.34 -5.50
CA ASP A 66 4.66 18.55 -6.55
C ASP A 66 5.84 17.58 -6.46
N GLU A 67 6.19 17.16 -5.24
CA GLU A 67 7.19 16.11 -5.03
C GLU A 67 6.63 14.74 -5.41
N GLY A 68 5.37 14.46 -5.04
CA GLY A 68 4.66 13.24 -5.43
C GLY A 68 4.60 13.06 -6.95
N ASP A 69 4.22 14.09 -7.69
CA ASP A 69 4.12 14.03 -9.16
C ASP A 69 5.48 13.75 -9.82
N ARG A 70 6.55 14.42 -9.33
CA ARG A 70 7.92 14.19 -9.81
C ARG A 70 8.39 12.77 -9.53
N VAL A 71 8.23 12.29 -8.28
CA VAL A 71 8.62 10.94 -7.89
C VAL A 71 7.86 9.88 -8.70
N LEU A 72 6.56 10.07 -8.90
CA LEU A 72 5.75 9.12 -9.66
C LEU A 72 6.22 9.03 -11.12
N ALA A 73 6.54 10.16 -11.76
CA ALA A 73 7.08 10.19 -13.12
C ALA A 73 8.43 9.46 -13.23
N GLU A 74 9.36 9.73 -12.31
CA GLU A 74 10.68 9.09 -12.26
C GLU A 74 10.56 7.56 -12.08
N VAL A 75 9.72 7.12 -11.15
CA VAL A 75 9.50 5.69 -10.89
C VAL A 75 8.86 5.01 -12.10
N GLN A 76 7.85 5.62 -12.73
CA GLN A 76 7.22 5.06 -13.93
C GLN A 76 8.22 4.92 -15.08
N GLU A 77 9.10 5.90 -15.28
CA GLU A 77 10.16 5.81 -16.28
C GLU A 77 11.14 4.67 -15.96
N GLY A 78 11.56 4.56 -14.69
CA GLY A 78 12.44 3.49 -14.24
C GLY A 78 11.82 2.09 -14.42
N LEU A 79 10.53 1.95 -14.12
CA LEU A 79 9.79 0.70 -14.28
C LEU A 79 9.66 0.29 -15.75
N ARG A 80 9.44 1.22 -16.68
CA ARG A 80 9.42 0.94 -18.13
C ARG A 80 10.75 0.39 -18.64
N LYS A 81 11.86 0.76 -18.00
CA LYS A 81 13.21 0.32 -18.37
C LYS A 81 13.64 -0.98 -17.67
N LYS A 82 12.95 -1.36 -16.58
CA LYS A 82 13.30 -2.52 -15.76
C LYS A 82 12.89 -3.82 -16.48
N LYS A 83 13.78 -4.80 -16.52
CA LYS A 83 13.44 -6.15 -16.97
C LYS A 83 12.63 -6.87 -15.87
N PRO A 84 11.56 -7.61 -16.22
CA PRO A 84 10.79 -8.38 -15.25
C PRO A 84 11.68 -9.37 -14.48
N VAL A 85 11.37 -9.61 -13.22
CA VAL A 85 12.05 -10.66 -12.47
C VAL A 85 11.65 -12.01 -13.06
N ALA A 86 12.62 -12.77 -13.58
CA ALA A 86 12.36 -14.12 -14.07
C ALA A 86 11.99 -15.02 -12.88
N VAL A 87 10.72 -15.36 -12.77
CA VAL A 87 10.26 -16.38 -11.82
C VAL A 87 10.86 -17.71 -12.28
N ARG A 88 11.75 -18.28 -11.47
CA ARG A 88 12.30 -19.63 -11.67
C ARG A 88 11.40 -20.68 -11.04
#